data_AF-A0A661WWY9-F1
#
_entry.id   AF-A0A661WWY9-F1
#
_cell.length_a   1.000
_cell.length_b   1.000
_cell.length_c   1.000
_cell.angle_alpha   90.00
_cell.angle_beta   90.00
_cell.angle_gamma   90.00
#
_symmetry.space_group_name_H-M   'P 1'
#
loop_
_entity.id
_entity.type
_entity.pdbx_description
1 polymer ?
#
loop_
_entity_poly.entity_id
_entity_poly.type
_entity_poly.pdbx_seq_one_letter_code
_entity_poly.pdbx_strand_id
1 'polypeptide(L)'
;MAQDILILITNDDGIYAPGIFHLKQALQSLGTVVVVAPLVEKSAVGHAITLSDPLRIMEVEREGAFFGYAVNGTPADCVKLGSR
;
A
#
# COMPACT_ATOMS: atom_id res chain seq x y z
N MET A 1 -22.14 13.06 15.08
CA MET A 1 -21.52 11.75 14.81
C MET A 1 -20.38 12.04 13.86
N ALA A 2 -19.14 11.81 14.28
CA ALA A 2 -18.00 12.00 13.40
C ALA A 2 -18.20 11.07 12.20
N GLN A 3 -18.08 11.64 11.01
CA GLN A 3 -18.07 10.93 9.75
C GLN A 3 -17.01 9.82 9.85
N ASP A 4 -17.37 8.57 9.53
CA ASP A 4 -16.43 7.45 9.50
C ASP A 4 -15.48 7.65 8.31
N ILE A 5 -14.41 8.42 8.54
CA ILE A 5 -13.43 8.76 7.51
C ILE A 5 -12.67 7.49 7.14
N LEU A 6 -12.71 7.12 5.85
CA LEU A 6 -11.87 6.07 5.27
C LEU A 6 -10.62 6.71 4.67
N ILE A 7 -9.45 6.25 5.11
CA ILE A 7 -8.14 6.78 4.70
C ILE A 7 -7.37 5.67 3.99
N LEU A 8 -7.08 5.87 2.71
CA LEU A 8 -6.19 5.01 1.94
C LEU A 8 -4.75 5.55 2.00
N ILE A 9 -3.79 4.72 2.37
CA ILE A 9 -2.37 5.04 2.38
C ILE A 9 -1.64 4.20 1.33
N THR A 10 -0.78 4.86 0.55
CA THR A 10 0.15 4.24 -0.40
C THR A 10 1.52 4.95 -0.37
N ASN A 11 2.53 4.39 -1.01
CA ASN A 11 3.86 4.99 -1.19
C ASN A 11 4.62 4.38 -2.38
N ASP A 12 5.83 4.89 -2.65
CA ASP A 12 6.71 4.43 -3.73
C ASP A 12 7.82 3.47 -3.23
N ASP A 13 8.17 3.57 -1.93
CA ASP A 13 9.22 2.75 -1.29
C ASP A 13 8.77 1.31 -1.00
N GLY A 14 7.46 1.06 -1.07
CA GLY A 14 6.83 -0.24 -0.83
C GLY A 14 6.27 -0.43 0.58
N ILE A 15 5.50 -1.51 0.73
CA ILE A 15 4.69 -1.81 1.92
C ILE A 15 5.52 -2.08 3.19
N TYR A 16 6.76 -2.52 3.02
CA TYR A 16 7.70 -2.76 4.11
C TYR A 16 8.52 -1.53 4.48
N ALA A 17 8.29 -0.37 3.87
CA ALA A 17 8.96 0.86 4.28
C ALA A 17 8.57 1.23 5.74
N PRO A 18 9.48 1.80 6.52
CA PRO A 18 9.16 2.28 7.87
C PRO A 18 8.20 3.48 7.83
N GLY A 19 8.28 4.34 6.81
CA GLY A 19 7.44 5.54 6.70
C GLY A 19 5.95 5.22 6.65
N ILE A 20 5.55 4.26 5.81
CA ILE A 20 4.14 3.87 5.67
C ILE A 20 3.57 3.21 6.95
N PHE A 21 4.42 2.55 7.72
CA PHE A 21 4.06 1.99 9.02
C PHE A 21 3.75 3.09 10.05
N HIS A 22 4.64 4.06 10.20
CA HIS A 22 4.42 5.18 11.13
C HIS A 22 3.24 6.05 10.69
N LEU A 23 3.04 6.24 9.38
CA LEU A 23 1.91 7.00 8.85
C LEU A 23 0.57 6.33 9.17
N LYS A 24 0.48 4.99 9.03
CA LYS A 24 -0.71 4.24 9.45
C LYS A 24 -1.01 4.50 10.93
N GLN A 25 -0.01 4.34 11.81
CA GLN A 25 -0.19 4.57 13.25
C GLN A 25 -0.68 5.99 13.58
N ALA A 26 -0.11 7.00 12.92
CA ALA A 26 -0.48 8.39 13.15
C ALA A 26 -1.92 8.72 12.73
N LEU A 27 -2.47 8.01 11.74
CA LEU A 27 -3.80 8.28 11.16
C LEU A 27 -4.90 7.37 11.73
N GLN A 28 -4.55 6.30 12.44
CA GLN A 28 -5.51 5.34 13.01
C GLN A 28 -6.55 5.96 13.95
N SER A 29 -6.23 7.08 14.61
CA SER A 29 -7.17 7.79 15.50
C SER A 29 -8.13 8.72 14.75
N LEU A 30 -7.88 8.99 13.47
CA LEU A 30 -8.67 9.92 12.64
C LEU A 30 -9.75 9.20 11.83
N GLY A 31 -9.62 7.89 11.62
CA GLY A 31 -10.55 7.11 10.82
C GLY A 31 -10.09 5.67 10.57
N THR A 32 -10.83 4.97 9.72
CA THR A 32 -10.45 3.64 9.25
C THR A 32 -9.31 3.76 8.24
N VAL A 33 -8.16 3.18 8.57
CA VAL A 33 -6.96 3.26 7.71
C VAL A 33 -6.74 1.96 6.96
N VAL A 34 -6.67 2.04 5.63
CA VAL A 34 -6.33 0.93 4.73
C VAL A 34 -5.00 1.23 4.06
N VAL A 35 -4.07 0.27 4.08
CA VAL A 35 -2.77 0.38 3.41
C VAL A 35 -2.78 -0.46 2.14
N VAL A 36 -2.46 0.15 1.00
CA VAL A 36 -2.22 -0.54 -0.27
C VAL A 36 -0.95 0.04 -0.88
N ALA A 37 0.10 -0.77 -1.01
CA ALA A 37 1.42 -0.29 -1.42
C ALA A 37 2.17 -1.32 -2.28
N PRO A 38 3.19 -0.90 -3.05
CA PRO A 38 4.03 -1.81 -3.82
C PRO A 38 4.69 -2.86 -2.93
N LEU A 39 4.87 -4.09 -3.43
CA LEU A 39 5.58 -5.14 -2.69
C LEU A 39 7.06 -4.79 -2.44
N VAL A 40 7.69 -4.13 -3.40
CA VAL A 40 9.11 -3.72 -3.39
C VAL A 40 9.23 -2.29 -3.88
N GLU A 41 10.32 -1.62 -3.51
CA GLU A 41 10.70 -0.31 -4.04
C GLU A 41 10.69 -0.33 -5.58
N LYS A 42 10.06 0.69 -6.20
CA LYS A 42 9.97 0.82 -7.66
C LYS A 42 10.78 1.99 -8.24
N SER A 43 11.69 2.59 -7.47
CA SER A 43 12.43 3.80 -7.85
C SER A 43 13.44 3.65 -9.00
N ALA A 44 13.67 2.43 -9.53
CA ALA A 44 14.68 2.21 -10.58
C ALA A 44 14.33 1.12 -11.63
N VAL A 45 13.06 0.80 -11.88
CA VAL A 45 12.68 -0.13 -12.96
C VAL A 45 12.65 0.57 -14.33
N GLY A 46 13.80 1.14 -14.73
CA GLY A 46 13.99 1.82 -16.00
C GLY A 46 14.29 0.92 -17.20
N HIS A 47 14.59 -0.38 -17.02
CA HIS A 47 15.00 -1.26 -18.14
C HIS A 47 14.69 -2.76 -17.99
N ALA A 48 13.88 -3.19 -17.01
CA ALA A 48 13.49 -4.60 -16.90
C ALA A 48 12.15 -4.84 -17.59
N ILE A 49 12.21 -5.43 -18.78
CA ILE A 49 11.07 -5.94 -19.53
C ILE A 49 10.19 -6.76 -18.58
N THR A 50 9.00 -6.26 -18.26
CA THR A 50 7.93 -7.07 -17.68
C THR A 50 6.83 -7.16 -18.72
N LEU A 51 6.95 -8.15 -19.60
CA LEU A 51 5.87 -8.58 -20.48
C LEU A 51 4.74 -9.11 -19.59
N SER A 52 3.72 -8.29 -19.38
CA SER A 52 2.35 -8.74 -19.04
C SER A 52 2.21 -9.71 -17.85
N ASP A 53 2.86 -9.43 -16.72
CA ASP A 53 2.49 -10.11 -15.47
C ASP A 53 1.15 -9.52 -14.96
N PRO A 54 0.14 -10.32 -14.60
CA PRO A 54 -1.09 -9.81 -14.02
C PRO A 54 -0.81 -9.11 -12.68
N LEU A 55 -1.60 -8.07 -12.37
CA LEU A 55 -1.59 -7.47 -11.05
C LEU A 55 -2.04 -8.52 -10.02
N ARG A 56 -1.21 -8.71 -8.99
CA ARG A 56 -1.44 -9.59 -7.84
C ARG A 56 -1.48 -8.75 -6.59
N ILE A 57 -2.43 -9.09 -5.72
CA ILE A 57 -2.61 -8.50 -4.41
C ILE A 57 -2.24 -9.57 -3.38
N MET A 58 -1.44 -9.19 -2.39
CA MET A 58 -1.01 -10.08 -1.30
C MET A 58 -1.33 -9.42 0.03
N GLU A 59 -1.90 -10.15 0.97
CA GLU A 59 -2.05 -9.67 2.34
C GLU A 59 -0.68 -9.63 3.02
N VAL A 60 -0.45 -8.55 3.76
CA VAL A 60 0.78 -8.34 4.53
C VAL A 60 0.41 -8.22 5.99
N GLU A 61 1.08 -9.03 6.80
CA GLU A 61 1.10 -8.88 8.24
C GLU A 61 2.36 -8.12 8.67
N ARG A 62 2.21 -7.29 9.70
CA ARG A 62 3.31 -6.69 10.45
C ARG A 62 3.00 -6.81 11.93
N GLU A 63 4.02 -7.15 12.71
CA GLU A 63 3.90 -7.30 14.17
C GLU A 63 2.81 -8.31 14.59
N GLY A 64 2.62 -9.36 13.79
CA GLY A 64 1.63 -10.41 14.05
C GLY A 64 0.18 -9.98 13.81
N ALA A 65 -0.05 -8.83 13.16
CA ALA A 65 -1.37 -8.34 12.81
C ALA A 65 -1.46 -7.91 11.34
N PHE A 66 -2.68 -7.90 10.80
CA PHE A 66 -2.95 -7.43 9.45
C PHE A 66 -2.49 -5.97 9.26
N PHE A 67 -1.60 -5.77 8.30
CA PHE A 67 -1.05 -4.46 7.99
C PHE A 67 -1.74 -3.80 6.79
N GLY A 68 -1.91 -4.54 5.69
CA GLY A 68 -2.48 -4.04 4.45
C GLY A 68 -2.22 -4.96 3.27
N TYR A 69 -2.34 -4.42 2.06
CA TYR A 69 -2.21 -5.16 0.81
C TYR A 69 -0.97 -4.73 0.02
N ALA A 70 -0.11 -5.68 -0.30
CA ALA A 70 0.99 -5.48 -1.23
C ALA A 70 0.52 -5.71 -2.66
N VAL A 71 0.97 -4.86 -3.59
CA VAL A 71 0.69 -5.00 -5.02
C VAL A 71 2.01 -5.18 -5.77
N ASN A 72 2.08 -6.13 -6.70
CA ASN A 72 3.23 -6.28 -7.62
C ASN A 72 3.26 -5.24 -8.75
N GLY A 73 2.66 -4.06 -8.53
CA GLY A 73 2.46 -3.00 -9.51
C GLY A 73 3.12 -1.70 -9.10
N THR A 74 2.68 -0.62 -9.75
CA THR A 74 3.11 0.75 -9.43
C THR A 74 2.26 1.36 -8.30
N PRO A 75 2.72 2.46 -7.69
CA PRO A 75 1.91 3.24 -6.75
C PRO A 75 0.57 3.68 -7.35
N ALA A 76 0.52 4.00 -8.65
CA ALA A 76 -0.72 4.32 -9.34
C ALA A 76 -1.68 3.12 -9.41
N ASP A 77 -1.17 1.91 -9.60
CA ASP A 77 -1.97 0.68 -9.54
C ASP A 77 -2.52 0.45 -8.13
N CYS A 78 -1.72 0.72 -7.09
CA CYS A 78 -2.13 0.62 -5.69
C CYS A 78 -3.33 1.53 -5.39
N VAL A 79 -3.28 2.80 -5.83
CA VAL A 79 -4.41 3.74 -5.66
C VAL A 79 -5.65 3.27 -6.42
N LYS A 80 -5.49 2.83 -7.68
CA LYS A 80 -6.61 2.34 -8.49
C LYS A 80 -7.30 1.13 -7.88
N LEU A 81 -6.53 0.21 -7.30
CA LEU A 81 -7.06 -0.98 -6.64
C LEU A 81 -7.69 -0.64 -5.28
N GLY A 82 -7.12 0.30 -4.53
CA GLY A 82 -7.62 0.67 -3.19
C GLY A 82 -8.77 1.68 -3.16
N SER A 83 -9.09 2.32 -4.29
CA SER A 83 -10.16 3.34 -4.39
C SER A 83 -11.47 2.81 -4.99
N ARG A 84 -11.56 1.50 -5.21
CA ARG A 84 -12.76 0.83 -5.72
C ARG A 84 -13.51 0.07 -4.63
#